data_AF-A0A968LFL6-F1
#
_entry.id   AF-A0A968LFL6-F1
#
_cell.length_a   1.000
_cell.length_b   1.000
_cell.length_c   1.000
_cell.angle_alpha   90.00
_cell.angle_beta   90.00
_cell.angle_gamma   90.00
#
_symmetry.space_group_name_H-M   'P 1'
#
loop_
_entity.id
_entity.type
_entity.pdbx_description
1 polymer ?
#
loop_
_entity_poly.entity_id
_entity_poly.type
_entity_poly.pdbx_seq_one_letter_code
_entity_poly.pdbx_strand_id
1 'polypeptide(L)'
;VDGTMCLRLSPPGATRSKLSEETLAARWEGDDREELERIVAGIAAALDARLPIEERGSFAVFAWSERSRARLVREDGEWKIEDPD
;
A
#
# COMPACT_ATOMS: atom_id res chain seq x y z
N VAL A 1 9.34 -18.86 4.57
CA VAL A 1 9.22 -17.42 4.28
C VAL A 1 7.79 -17.20 3.83
N ASP A 2 6.95 -16.71 4.72
CA ASP A 2 5.51 -16.56 4.45
C ASP A 2 5.33 -15.47 3.39
N GLY A 3 4.76 -15.85 2.24
CA GLY A 3 4.57 -15.00 1.06
C GLY A 3 3.50 -13.94 1.24
N THR A 4 3.59 -13.15 2.31
CA THR A 4 2.71 -12.01 2.54
C THR A 4 3.20 -10.84 1.69
N MET A 5 2.41 -10.47 0.69
CA MET A 5 2.68 -9.33 -0.18
C MET A 5 2.29 -8.04 0.54
N CYS A 6 3.27 -7.21 0.88
CA CYS A 6 3.06 -5.88 1.45
C CYS A 6 2.88 -4.87 0.32
N LEU A 7 1.80 -4.11 0.41
CA LEU A 7 1.54 -3.01 -0.51
C LEU A 7 2.40 -1.80 -0.15
N ARG A 8 2.92 -1.10 -1.16
CA ARG A 8 3.61 0.20 -1.04
C ARG A 8 2.80 1.30 -1.73
N LEU A 9 2.38 2.34 -0.99
CA LEU A 9 1.86 3.57 -1.56
C LEU A 9 2.63 4.75 -0.96
N SER A 10 3.40 5.45 -1.78
CA SER A 10 4.24 6.56 -1.34
C SER A 10 3.40 7.78 -0.94
N PRO A 11 3.68 8.42 0.22
CA PRO A 11 3.08 9.71 0.58
C PRO A 11 3.35 10.79 -0.48
N PRO A 12 2.45 11.78 -0.65
CA PRO A 12 2.77 12.97 -1.42
C PRO A 12 3.99 13.67 -0.80
N GLY A 13 5.12 13.63 -1.50
CA GLY A 13 6.39 14.24 -1.08
C GLY A 13 7.48 13.24 -0.66
N ALA A 14 7.15 12.08 -0.10
CA ALA A 14 8.14 11.12 0.39
C ALA A 14 8.84 10.30 -0.73
N THR A 15 8.37 10.41 -1.98
CA THR A 15 9.02 9.72 -3.11
C THR A 15 8.85 10.46 -4.45
N ARG A 16 8.64 11.79 -4.43
CA ARG A 16 8.56 12.53 -5.70
C ARG A 16 9.90 12.53 -6.47
N SER A 17 11.01 12.27 -5.77
CA SER A 17 12.36 12.24 -6.36
C SER A 17 12.81 10.86 -6.86
N LYS A 18 12.11 9.75 -6.54
CA LYS A 18 12.48 8.39 -7.01
C LYS A 18 11.48 7.74 -7.98
N LEU A 19 10.30 8.34 -8.16
CA LEU A 19 9.30 7.90 -9.15
C LEU A 19 9.01 9.08 -10.06
N SER A 20 9.68 9.12 -11.21
CA SER A 20 9.35 10.08 -12.26
C SER A 20 7.97 9.75 -12.84
N GLU A 21 7.29 10.76 -13.36
CA GLU A 21 6.01 10.59 -14.07
C GLU A 21 6.12 9.54 -15.19
N GLU A 22 7.26 9.52 -15.87
CA GLU A 22 7.62 8.51 -16.88
C GLU A 22 7.70 7.09 -16.31
N THR A 23 8.27 6.91 -15.10
CA THR A 23 8.34 5.58 -14.45
C THR A 23 6.95 5.10 -14.04
N LEU A 24 6.10 6.02 -13.57
CA LEU A 24 4.72 5.70 -13.21
C LEU A 24 3.90 5.33 -14.44
N ALA A 25 4.02 6.10 -15.53
CA ALA A 25 3.38 5.81 -16.80
C ALA A 25 3.84 4.45 -17.36
N ALA A 26 5.14 4.18 -17.39
CA ALA A 26 5.67 2.92 -17.89
C ALA A 26 5.17 1.69 -17.10
N ARG A 27 5.03 1.81 -15.78
CA ARG A 27 4.44 0.74 -14.95
C ARG A 27 2.93 0.59 -15.12
N TRP A 28 2.24 1.70 -15.32
CA TRP A 28 0.79 1.71 -15.54
C TRP A 28 0.39 1.23 -16.95
N GLU A 29 1.27 1.41 -17.93
CA GLU A 29 1.04 1.00 -19.32
C GLU A 29 1.66 -0.36 -19.65
N GLY A 30 2.50 -0.91 -18.77
CA GLY A 30 3.18 -2.20 -18.92
C GLY A 30 2.46 -3.38 -18.26
N ASP A 31 3.16 -4.51 -18.19
CA ASP A 31 2.66 -5.80 -17.68
C ASP A 31 2.19 -5.75 -16.21
N ASP A 32 2.65 -4.76 -15.44
CA ASP A 32 2.31 -4.58 -14.02
C ASP A 32 0.91 -3.98 -13.81
N ARG A 33 0.25 -3.47 -14.86
CA ARG A 33 -1.02 -2.76 -14.76
C ARG A 33 -2.12 -3.59 -14.10
N GLU A 34 -2.32 -4.83 -14.57
CA GLU A 34 -3.38 -5.69 -14.05
C GLU A 34 -3.18 -5.97 -12.55
N GLU A 35 -1.92 -6.18 -12.15
CA GLU A 35 -1.58 -6.41 -10.75
C GLU A 35 -1.83 -5.15 -9.91
N LEU A 36 -1.44 -3.96 -10.41
CA LEU A 36 -1.73 -2.69 -9.75
C LEU A 36 -3.23 -2.45 -9.61
N GLU A 37 -4.02 -2.72 -10.66
CA GLU A 37 -5.48 -2.60 -10.62
C GLU A 37 -6.09 -3.57 -9.59
N ARG A 38 -5.63 -4.82 -9.54
CA ARG A 38 -6.08 -5.82 -8.53
C ARG A 38 -5.79 -5.36 -7.11
N ILE A 39 -4.59 -4.86 -6.88
CA ILE A 39 -4.15 -4.33 -5.60
C ILE A 39 -5.03 -3.13 -5.18
N VAL A 40 -5.20 -2.14 -6.06
CA VAL A 40 -6.01 -0.94 -5.81
C VAL A 40 -7.45 -1.33 -5.47
N ALA A 41 -8.04 -2.23 -6.24
CA ALA A 41 -9.39 -2.73 -6.00
C ALA A 41 -9.53 -3.44 -4.65
N GLY A 42 -8.55 -4.27 -4.26
CA GLY A 42 -8.56 -4.97 -2.98
C GLY A 42 -8.54 -4.03 -1.77
N ILE A 43 -7.70 -3.00 -1.81
CA ILE A 43 -7.63 -1.99 -0.74
C ILE A 43 -8.94 -1.20 -0.68
N ALA A 44 -9.44 -0.73 -1.83
CA ALA A 44 -10.68 0.04 -1.90
C ALA A 44 -11.85 -0.76 -1.30
N ALA A 45 -11.99 -2.02 -1.69
CA ALA A 45 -13.03 -2.91 -1.17
C ALA A 45 -12.88 -3.13 0.35
N ALA A 46 -11.67 -3.29 0.86
CA ALA A 46 -11.40 -3.47 2.28
C ALA A 46 -11.70 -2.21 3.11
N LEU A 47 -11.42 -1.03 2.56
CA LEU A 47 -11.77 0.26 3.17
C LEU A 47 -13.28 0.48 3.17
N ASP A 48 -13.97 0.20 2.06
CA ASP A 48 -15.42 0.28 1.95
C ASP A 48 -16.12 -0.69 2.91
N ALA A 49 -15.57 -1.89 3.08
CA ALA A 49 -16.02 -2.88 4.05
C ALA A 49 -15.67 -2.52 5.50
N ARG A 50 -14.93 -1.42 5.72
CA ARG A 50 -14.48 -0.94 7.03
C ARG A 50 -13.76 -2.03 7.84
N LEU A 51 -12.92 -2.82 7.17
CA LEU A 51 -12.13 -3.84 7.85
C LEU A 51 -11.27 -3.21 8.95
N PRO A 52 -11.08 -3.90 10.09
CA PRO A 52 -10.40 -3.31 11.23
C PRO A 52 -8.93 -3.03 10.91
N ILE A 53 -8.47 -1.88 11.39
CA ILE A 53 -7.05 -1.55 11.49
C ILE A 53 -6.60 -1.97 12.88
N GLU A 54 -5.68 -2.94 12.95
CA GLU A 54 -5.20 -3.50 14.20
C GLU A 54 -3.94 -2.77 14.66
N GLU A 55 -4.05 -1.92 15.68
CA GLU A 55 -2.89 -1.28 16.30
C GLU A 55 -2.01 -2.31 17.05
N ARG A 56 -0.70 -2.19 16.87
CA ARG A 56 0.36 -3.07 17.36
C ARG A 56 1.52 -2.22 17.91
N GLY A 57 1.23 -1.46 18.96
CA GLY A 57 2.20 -0.59 19.60
C GLY A 57 2.57 0.61 18.71
N SER A 58 3.71 0.54 18.03
CA SER A 58 4.23 1.63 17.19
C SER A 58 3.74 1.63 15.74
N PHE A 59 3.02 0.58 15.33
CA PHE A 59 2.47 0.45 13.98
C PHE A 59 1.06 -0.13 14.04
N ALA A 60 0.36 -0.14 12.91
CA ALA A 60 -0.89 -0.87 12.76
C ALA A 60 -0.83 -1.80 11.54
N VAL A 61 -1.73 -2.79 11.49
CA VAL A 61 -1.83 -3.73 10.37
C VAL A 61 -3.24 -3.70 9.82
N PHE A 62 -3.35 -3.70 8.50
CA PHE A 62 -4.61 -3.69 7.77
C PHE A 62 -4.66 -4.84 6.76
N ALA A 63 -5.70 -5.66 6.85
CA ALA A 63 -5.97 -6.72 5.88
C ALA A 63 -6.76 -6.19 4.69
N TRP A 64 -6.20 -6.30 3.49
CA TRP A 64 -6.88 -5.90 2.26
C TRP A 64 -7.16 -7.07 1.30
N SER A 65 -6.64 -8.27 1.61
CA SER A 65 -7.05 -9.52 0.99
C SER A 65 -6.86 -10.67 1.98
N GLU A 66 -7.28 -11.89 1.62
CA GLU A 66 -7.05 -13.07 2.45
C GLU A 66 -5.56 -13.34 2.70
N ARG A 67 -4.68 -12.98 1.74
CA ARG A 67 -3.24 -13.29 1.77
C ARG A 67 -2.33 -12.07 1.96
N SER A 68 -2.89 -10.87 1.95
CA SER A 68 -2.11 -9.64 1.95
C SER A 68 -2.49 -8.73 3.11
N ARG A 69 -1.46 -8.06 3.64
CA ARG A 69 -1.56 -7.12 4.76
C ARG A 69 -0.76 -5.87 4.39
N ALA A 70 -1.22 -4.70 4.83
CA ALA A 70 -0.45 -3.47 4.82
C ALA A 70 -0.01 -3.17 6.25
N ARG A 71 1.27 -2.81 6.43
CA ARG A 71 1.76 -2.23 7.67
C ARG A 71 1.58 -0.72 7.59
N LEU A 72 1.05 -0.12 8.65
CA LEU A 72 0.79 1.30 8.76
C LEU A 72 1.70 1.89 9.84
N VAL A 73 2.32 3.02 9.55
CA VAL A 73 3.07 3.87 10.48
C VAL A 73 2.36 5.20 10.65
N ARG A 74 2.61 5.85 11.79
CA ARG A 74 2.00 7.14 12.09
C ARG A 74 2.96 8.25 11.75
N GLU A 75 2.60 9.07 10.77
CA GLU A 75 3.38 10.20 10.28
C GLU A 75 2.49 11.44 10.28
N ASP A 76 2.93 12.51 10.95
CA ASP A 76 2.15 13.77 11.10
C ASP A 76 0.76 13.59 11.72
N GLY A 77 0.59 12.53 12.53
CA GLY A 77 -0.69 12.17 13.16
C GLY A 77 -1.61 11.32 12.29
N GLU A 78 -1.25 11.10 11.01
CA GLU A 78 -1.99 10.28 10.05
C GLU A 78 -1.39 8.87 9.95
N TRP A 79 -2.24 7.87 9.69
CA TRP A 79 -1.78 6.51 9.38
C TRP A 79 -1.40 6.43 7.90
N LYS A 80 -0.14 6.06 7.62
CA LYS A 80 0.41 5.90 6.28
C LYS A 80 0.95 4.50 6.12
N ILE A 81 0.93 3.95 4.92
CA ILE A 81 1.49 2.62 4.64
C ILE A 81 3.01 2.70 4.73
N GLU A 82 3.62 1.81 5.50
CA GLU A 82 5.06 1.77 5.73
C GLU A 82 5.83 1.28 4.49
N ASP A 83 6.95 1.94 4.18
CA ASP A 83 7.91 1.54 3.15
C ASP A 83 8.90 0.51 3.74
N PRO A 84 8.94 -0.75 3.25
CA PRO A 84 10.04 -1.65 3.56
C PRO A 84 11.23 -1.31 2.66
N ASP A 85 12.36 -0.90 3.26
CA ASP A 85 13.62 -0.58 2.56
C ASP A 85 13.99 -1.52 1.39
#